data_AF-X0ZTK4-F1
#
_entry.id   AF-X0ZTK4-F1
#
_cell.length_a   1.000
_cell.length_b   1.000
_cell.length_c   1.000
_cell.angle_alpha   90.00
_cell.angle_beta   90.00
_cell.angle_gamma   90.00
#
_symmetry.space_group_name_H-M   'P 1'
#
loop_
_entity.id
_entity.type
_entity.pdbx_description
1 polymer ?
#
loop_
_entity_poly.entity_id
_entity_poly.type
_entity_poly.pdbx_seq_one_letter_code
_entity_poly.pdbx_strand_id
1 'polypeptide(L)'
;MKSLFIAATRQNDGKSTLSLGLLQALRKKFPKAGFMKPVGQHYILREGYEIDEDVALMRDVCGMKDNLGDMNPIVVKKGFTEEYIERGNKEELVQQI
;
A
#
# COMPACT_ATOMS: atom_id res chain seq x y z
N MET A 1 -14.51 12.97 -2.54
CA MET A 1 -13.07 12.71 -2.75
C MET A 1 -12.88 12.12 -4.14
N LYS A 2 -11.87 12.52 -4.92
CA LYS A 2 -11.59 11.91 -6.24
C LYS A 2 -10.49 10.86 -6.07
N SER A 3 -10.72 9.65 -6.55
CA SER A 3 -9.80 8.52 -6.44
C SER A 3 -9.46 7.96 -7.82
N LEU A 4 -8.22 7.48 -7.97
CA LEU A 4 -7.78 6.73 -9.13
C LEU A 4 -7.23 5.39 -8.64
N PHE A 5 -7.84 4.30 -9.13
CA PHE A 5 -7.39 2.95 -8.84
C PHE A 5 -6.49 2.46 -9.96
N ILE A 6 -5.30 1.99 -9.61
CA ILE A 6 -4.32 1.43 -10.55
C ILE A 6 -4.22 -0.07 -10.27
N ALA A 7 -4.55 -0.86 -11.28
CA ALA A 7 -4.47 -2.32 -11.25
C ALA A 7 -3.60 -2.83 -12.40
N ALA A 8 -3.10 -4.05 -12.25
CA ALA A 8 -2.36 -4.77 -13.28
C ALA A 8 -2.92 -6.19 -13.40
N THR A 9 -2.80 -6.79 -14.58
CA THR A 9 -3.23 -8.17 -14.84
C THR A 9 -2.15 -9.19 -14.46
N ARG A 10 -0.92 -8.72 -14.23
CA ARG A 10 0.24 -9.54 -13.84
C ARG A 10 1.06 -8.87 -12.74
N GLN A 11 1.80 -9.69 -12.02
CA GLN A 11 2.84 -9.20 -11.12
C GLN A 11 3.98 -8.59 -11.94
N ASN A 12 4.58 -7.51 -11.43
CA ASN A 12 5.70 -6.80 -12.06
C ASN A 12 5.40 -6.17 -13.44
N ASP A 13 4.13 -5.92 -13.77
CA ASP A 13 3.70 -5.35 -15.06
C ASP A 13 3.84 -3.81 -15.13
N GLY A 14 4.76 -3.23 -14.37
CA GLY A 14 5.04 -1.79 -14.37
C GLY A 14 4.09 -0.91 -13.52
N LYS A 15 3.16 -1.49 -12.77
CA LYS A 15 2.19 -0.75 -11.92
C LYS A 15 2.85 0.26 -10.96
N SER A 16 3.98 -0.12 -10.37
CA SER A 16 4.70 0.69 -9.38
C SER A 16 5.36 1.89 -10.07
N THR A 17 6.05 1.65 -11.20
CA THR A 17 6.64 2.70 -12.03
C THR A 17 5.59 3.68 -12.55
N LEU A 18 4.45 3.17 -13.04
CA LEU A 18 3.34 4.01 -13.50
C LEU A 18 2.77 4.86 -12.36
N SER A 19 2.52 4.25 -11.20
CA SER A 19 2.00 4.95 -10.02
C SER A 19 2.95 6.05 -9.57
N LEU A 20 4.26 5.82 -9.59
CA LEU A 20 5.28 6.79 -9.19
C LEU A 20 5.31 7.98 -10.14
N GLY A 21 5.37 7.73 -11.45
CA GLY A 21 5.36 8.78 -12.46
C GLY A 21 4.06 9.59 -12.41
N LEU A 22 2.93 8.91 -12.27
CA LEU A 22 1.62 9.56 -12.19
C LEU A 22 1.48 10.39 -10.92
N LEU A 23 1.89 9.88 -9.77
CA LEU A 23 1.86 10.62 -8.51
C LEU A 23 2.72 11.89 -8.59
N GLN A 24 3.94 11.79 -9.12
CA GLN A 24 4.79 12.97 -9.33
C GLN A 24 4.14 13.99 -10.27
N ALA A 25 3.55 13.55 -11.38
CA ALA A 25 2.87 14.44 -12.31
C ALA A 25 1.61 15.10 -11.70
N LEU A 26 0.80 14.31 -10.99
CA LEU A 26 -0.41 14.79 -10.32
C LEU A 26 -0.07 15.79 -9.22
N ARG A 27 0.96 15.55 -8.41
CA ARG A 27 1.37 16.45 -7.32
C ARG A 27 1.80 17.84 -7.80
N LYS A 28 2.29 17.98 -9.04
CA LYS A 28 2.57 19.29 -9.66
C LYS A 28 1.31 20.14 -9.83
N LYS A 29 0.16 19.51 -10.08
CA LYS A 29 -1.14 20.20 -10.30
C LYS A 29 -2.04 20.15 -9.07
N PHE A 30 -1.92 19.10 -8.28
CA PHE A 30 -2.73 18.80 -7.10
C PHE A 30 -1.80 18.47 -5.92
N PRO A 31 -1.30 19.48 -5.20
CA PRO A 31 -0.31 19.27 -4.12
C PRO A 31 -0.76 18.32 -3.00
N LYS A 32 -2.07 18.13 -2.85
CA LYS A 32 -2.69 17.22 -1.86
C LYS A 32 -2.94 15.80 -2.40
N ALA A 33 -2.45 15.46 -3.60
CA ALA A 33 -2.54 14.10 -4.11
C ALA A 33 -1.71 13.16 -3.24
N GLY A 34 -2.38 12.19 -2.61
CA GLY A 34 -1.77 11.15 -1.78
C GLY A 34 -1.66 9.82 -2.54
N PHE A 35 -1.06 8.84 -1.86
CA PHE A 35 -0.89 7.48 -2.34
C PHE A 35 -1.23 6.53 -1.21
N MET A 36 -1.94 5.45 -1.54
CA MET A 36 -2.27 4.37 -0.61
C MET A 36 -2.13 3.05 -1.37
N LYS A 37 -1.53 2.07 -0.71
CA LYS A 37 -1.59 0.67 -1.10
C LYS A 37 -2.34 -0.06 0.01
N PRO A 38 -3.65 -0.29 -0.13
CA PRO A 38 -4.48 -0.74 0.99
C PRO A 38 -4.05 -2.12 1.49
N VAL A 39 -3.61 -3.00 0.58
CA VAL A 39 -3.14 -4.35 0.89
C VAL A 39 -1.74 -4.54 0.31
N GLY A 40 -0.76 -4.74 1.18
CA GLY A 40 0.63 -5.08 0.85
C GLY A 40 0.86 -6.59 0.97
N GLN A 41 1.68 -7.17 0.10
CA GLN A 41 2.03 -8.61 0.16
C GLN A 41 3.46 -8.84 0.65
N HIS A 42 4.32 -7.84 0.52
CA HIS A 42 5.69 -7.86 1.01
C HIS A 42 5.77 -6.88 2.17
N TYR A 43 6.65 -7.12 3.13
CA TYR A 43 6.84 -6.19 4.23
C TYR A 43 8.31 -5.84 4.45
N ILE A 44 8.53 -4.57 4.72
CA ILE A 44 9.74 -4.04 5.35
C ILE A 44 9.33 -3.36 6.65
N LEU A 45 10.23 -3.34 7.64
CA LEU A 45 10.02 -2.57 8.86
C LEU A 45 10.54 -1.15 8.65
N ARG A 46 9.66 -0.16 8.80
CA ARG A 46 10.01 1.26 8.67
C ARG A 46 9.25 2.11 9.68
N GLU A 47 10.00 2.85 10.50
CA GLU A 47 9.42 3.72 11.54
C GLU A 47 8.44 2.99 12.48
N GLY A 48 8.71 1.71 12.75
CA GLY A 48 7.84 0.86 13.57
C GLY A 48 6.62 0.30 12.85
N TYR A 49 6.41 0.62 11.57
CA TYR A 49 5.36 0.06 10.73
C TYR A 49 5.91 -1.05 9.84
N GLU A 50 5.15 -2.14 9.72
CA GLU A 50 5.33 -3.10 8.63
C GLU A 50 4.58 -2.56 7.41
N ILE A 51 5.30 -2.32 6.32
CA ILE A 51 4.72 -1.73 5.10
C ILE A 51 5.25 -2.40 3.83
N ASP A 52 4.50 -2.26 2.74
CA ASP A 52 4.90 -2.61 1.39
C ASP A 52 6.00 -1.67 0.86
N GLU A 53 6.96 -2.21 0.13
CA GLU A 53 8.08 -1.47 -0.45
C GLU A 53 7.61 -0.35 -1.40
N ASP A 54 6.48 -0.52 -2.10
CA ASP A 54 5.90 0.52 -2.95
C ASP A 54 5.55 1.77 -2.12
N VAL A 55 5.09 1.61 -0.88
CA VAL A 55 4.69 2.72 0.00
C VAL A 55 5.92 3.52 0.43
N ALA A 56 6.98 2.81 0.84
CA ALA A 56 8.27 3.40 1.15
C ALA A 56 8.84 4.19 -0.03
N LEU A 57 8.82 3.58 -1.23
CA LEU A 57 9.28 4.21 -2.46
C LEU A 57 8.53 5.50 -2.79
N MET A 58 7.19 5.45 -2.77
CA MET A 58 6.35 6.61 -3.10
C MET A 58 6.59 7.74 -2.10
N ARG A 59 6.64 7.41 -0.81
CA ARG A 59 6.81 8.41 0.25
C ARG A 59 8.13 9.16 0.09
N ASP A 60 9.21 8.43 -0.12
CA ASP A 60 10.55 9.00 -0.20
C ASP A 60 10.76 9.82 -1.47
N VAL A 61 10.43 9.23 -2.62
CA VAL A 61 10.69 9.88 -3.93
C VAL A 61 9.77 11.07 -4.14
N CYS A 62 8.53 11.03 -3.64
CA CYS A 62 7.58 12.14 -3.78
C CYS A 62 7.62 13.13 -2.60
N GLY A 63 8.51 12.95 -1.63
CA GLY A 63 8.66 13.82 -0.46
C GLY A 63 7.38 13.95 0.37
N MET A 64 6.65 12.84 0.51
CA MET A 64 5.39 12.79 1.26
C MET A 64 5.68 12.71 2.76
N LYS A 65 4.75 13.25 3.57
CA LYS A 65 4.85 13.25 5.05
C LYS A 65 3.69 12.50 5.71
N ASP A 66 2.94 11.77 4.91
CA ASP A 66 1.79 10.98 5.35
C ASP A 66 2.25 9.82 6.25
N ASN A 67 1.39 9.44 7.20
CA ASN A 67 1.67 8.33 8.11
C ASN A 67 1.73 7.01 7.31
N LEU A 68 2.71 6.16 7.62
CA LEU A 68 2.93 4.90 6.90
C LEU A 68 1.79 3.90 7.08
N GLY A 69 1.18 3.84 8.26
CA GLY A 69 0.01 3.01 8.53
C GLY A 69 -1.21 3.45 7.71
N ASP A 70 -1.39 4.76 7.53
CA ASP A 70 -2.47 5.29 6.68
C ASP A 70 -2.22 4.99 5.19
N MET A 71 -0.95 5.00 4.76
CA MET A 71 -0.58 4.66 3.39
C MET A 71 -0.67 3.15 3.11
N ASN A 72 -0.52 2.31 4.14
CA ASN A 72 -0.58 0.85 4.02
C ASN A 72 -1.20 0.18 5.25
N PRO A 73 -2.54 0.23 5.36
CA PRO A 73 -3.25 -0.23 6.55
C PRO A 73 -3.21 -1.75 6.75
N ILE A 74 -3.18 -2.53 5.67
CA ILE A 74 -3.17 -3.99 5.74
C ILE A 74 -1.92 -4.53 5.07
N VAL A 75 -1.15 -5.31 5.82
CA VAL A 75 0.01 -6.04 5.32
C VAL A 75 -0.21 -7.52 5.53
N VAL A 76 -0.32 -8.25 4.43
CA VAL A 76 -0.53 -9.68 4.42
C VAL A 76 0.83 -10.37 4.48
N LYS A 77 1.12 -10.99 5.63
CA LYS A 77 2.36 -11.74 5.84
C LYS A 77 2.30 -13.09 5.12
N LYS A 78 3.48 -13.64 4.85
CA LYS A 78 3.59 -15.05 4.44
C LYS A 78 2.91 -15.93 5.49
N GLY A 79 2.09 -16.88 5.04
CA GLY A 79 1.32 -17.76 5.91
C GLY A 79 -0.10 -17.27 6.22
N PHE A 80 -0.40 -15.97 6.08
CA PHE A 80 -1.71 -15.41 6.42
C PHE A 80 -2.89 -16.16 5.75
N THR A 81 -2.78 -16.40 4.44
CA THR A 81 -3.85 -17.09 3.70
C THR A 81 -3.98 -18.55 4.11
N GLU A 82 -2.85 -19.23 4.37
CA GLU A 82 -2.83 -20.63 4.81
C GLU A 82 -3.46 -20.76 6.20
N GLU A 83 -3.03 -19.93 7.15
CA GLU A 83 -3.59 -19.86 8.51
C GLU A 83 -5.09 -19.54 8.49
N TYR A 84 -5.53 -18.63 7.61
CA TYR A 84 -6.94 -18.30 7.47
C TYR A 84 -7.75 -19.48 6.88
N ILE A 85 -7.21 -20.23 5.93
CA ILE A 85 -7.89 -21.41 5.38
C ILE A 85 -8.00 -22.51 6.44
N GLU A 86 -6.94 -22.73 7.23
CA GLU A 86 -6.92 -23.79 8.23
C GLU A 86 -7.72 -23.46 9.49
N ARG A 87 -7.69 -22.21 9.95
CA ARG A 87 -8.15 -21.79 11.29
C ARG A 87 -8.84 -20.42 11.31
N GLY A 88 -9.12 -19.84 10.14
CA GLY A 88 -9.56 -18.46 10.03
C GLY A 88 -10.86 -18.16 10.74
N ASN A 89 -10.89 -16.97 11.36
CA ASN A 89 -12.06 -16.40 11.99
C ASN A 89 -12.29 -15.00 11.39
N LYS A 90 -13.42 -14.85 10.68
CA LYS A 90 -13.74 -13.59 10.00
C LYS A 90 -14.00 -12.47 11.00
N GLU A 91 -14.72 -12.76 12.07
CA GLU A 91 -15.10 -11.79 13.09
C GLU A 91 -13.85 -11.22 13.78
N GLU A 92 -12.87 -12.06 14.07
CA GLU A 92 -11.58 -11.65 14.65
C GLU A 92 -10.81 -10.70 13.73
N LEU A 93 -10.73 -11.00 12.42
CA LEU A 93 -10.06 -10.13 11.45
C LEU A 93 -10.76 -8.79 11.29
N VAL A 94 -12.09 -8.76 11.30
CA VAL A 94 -12.86 -7.51 11.19
C VAL A 94 -12.63 -6.60 12.40
N GLN A 95 -12.36 -7.15 13.58
CA GLN A 95 -12.04 -6.35 14.78
C GLN A 95 -10.66 -5.71 14.75
N GLN A 96 -9.77 -6.13 13.84
CA GLN A 96 -8.42 -5.60 13.70
C GLN A 96 -8.32 -4.43 12.69
N ILE A 97 -9.43 -4.07 12.03
CA ILE A 97 -9.56 -2.97 11.06
C ILE A 97 -10.20 -1.76 11.75
#